data_AF-A0A2U2CCR8-F1
#
_entry.id   AF-A0A2U2CCR8-F1
#
_cell.length_a   1.000
_cell.length_b   1.000
_cell.length_c   1.000
_cell.angle_alpha   90.00
_cell.angle_beta   90.00
_cell.angle_gamma   90.00
#
_symmetry.space_group_name_H-M   'P 1'
#
loop_
_entity.id
_entity.type
_entity.pdbx_description
1 polymer ?
#
loop_
_entity_poly.entity_id
_entity_poly.type
_entity_poly.pdbx_seq_one_letter_code
_entity_poly.pdbx_strand_id
1 'polypeptide(L)'
;MADARPPVFCAVVSWRGMRDAAAAIASALEGVLDGLLVVYSNPDGTEETGAGRWIRADEADFFGRKFQRLAAEVPQGAAMLLIQADAGCDDWPGLARRWADLLRRHPTIGIWTPEIDNTAYPFALTARGQGPEDGLLDVTQTDGIVLGIAPAVLDRLRGLDYAENNLGWGIDWAAISYCGTAGLSVVGDPLVQVSHPPSRGYEGDAAGRQMAAFLTQLTPSEANIRDRVQRDLTLTAQEQGGRVHMLVSAYRPDAPAAGGVDPARLARSVAGLHLVAGGLLLASAEDRDTPLGIEADGLSLPLSPVPVGALPDVVPLAPSVPAGAVCRDVSGQRWSCPGQATWSLTFPPATGPARVPLCDPVEISPGAGDLTLLMGMAVHRGYGDLQVSWQDIDDPGTATRHFVKMDPAFSGTAAKGDYQAVQLRIPASNGARILSLTLCVWPVSPAPKDPLVFFFTAPLLLPTARAESPEMPLVVTQAVPPSPALWRQTRIPPGASAVDLVTGGIHLPLLRAGASGARLHPLDEPGRFEATADHPTPALLTLDGRPTRRLWLSPAPTRLHLPRFPNGTGVALCDVTGSVVLRGG
;
A
#
# COMPACT_ATOMS: atom_id res chain seq x y z
N MET A 1 26.17 -32.90 20.61
CA MET A 1 26.82 -31.64 21.01
C MET A 1 25.75 -30.83 21.71
N ALA A 2 26.02 -30.31 22.92
CA ALA A 2 25.04 -29.48 23.62
C ALA A 2 24.71 -28.25 22.75
N ASP A 3 23.43 -27.99 22.59
CA ASP A 3 22.85 -26.94 21.76
C ASP A 3 23.14 -25.57 22.40
N ALA A 4 24.39 -25.11 22.29
CA ALA A 4 24.84 -23.89 22.92
C ALA A 4 24.27 -22.69 22.14
N ARG A 5 23.20 -22.09 22.69
CA ARG A 5 22.66 -20.83 22.17
C ARG A 5 23.75 -19.76 22.21
N PRO A 6 23.87 -18.90 21.18
CA PRO A 6 24.74 -17.74 21.26
C PRO A 6 24.30 -16.84 22.43
N PRO A 7 25.22 -16.24 23.20
CA PRO A 7 24.88 -15.21 24.16
C PRO A 7 24.21 -14.03 23.45
N VAL A 8 23.21 -13.42 24.08
CA VAL A 8 22.51 -12.24 23.55
C VAL A 8 22.78 -11.06 24.47
N PHE A 9 23.28 -9.97 23.92
CA PHE A 9 23.50 -8.72 24.63
C PHE A 9 22.47 -7.70 24.20
N CYS A 10 21.86 -6.98 25.14
CA CYS A 10 21.13 -5.75 24.81
C CYS A 10 22.08 -4.56 24.76
N ALA A 11 21.93 -3.72 23.75
CA ALA A 11 22.70 -2.51 23.54
C ALA A 11 21.74 -1.32 23.35
N VAL A 12 21.73 -0.41 24.31
CA VAL A 12 20.89 0.80 24.27
C VAL A 12 21.73 2.00 23.80
N VAL A 13 21.22 2.74 22.82
CA VAL A 13 21.85 3.99 22.33
C VAL A 13 21.11 5.19 22.90
N SER A 14 21.82 5.98 23.70
CA SER A 14 21.34 7.21 24.34
C SER A 14 22.08 8.45 23.81
N TRP A 15 21.41 9.59 23.85
CA TRP A 15 21.95 10.90 23.51
C TRP A 15 21.36 11.96 24.43
N ARG A 16 21.75 13.22 24.21
CA ARG A 16 21.27 14.36 24.97
C ARG A 16 19.75 14.34 25.16
N GLY A 17 19.34 14.33 26.42
CA GLY A 17 17.93 14.34 26.84
C GLY A 17 17.28 12.96 26.98
N MET A 18 17.98 11.88 26.60
CA MET A 18 17.44 10.51 26.65
C MET A 18 17.96 9.66 27.81
N ARG A 19 18.68 10.26 28.77
CA ARG A 19 19.22 9.57 29.96
C ARG A 19 18.15 8.76 30.69
N ASP A 20 17.04 9.38 31.05
CA ASP A 20 16.01 8.74 31.88
C ASP A 20 15.31 7.60 31.13
N ALA A 21 15.06 7.79 29.83
CA ALA A 21 14.48 6.76 28.98
C ALA A 21 15.43 5.56 28.80
N ALA A 22 16.72 5.81 28.55
CA ALA A 22 17.74 4.78 28.49
C ALA A 22 17.87 4.03 29.82
N ALA A 23 17.83 4.73 30.95
CA ALA A 23 17.87 4.13 32.28
C ALA A 23 16.65 3.26 32.56
N ALA A 24 15.45 3.69 32.13
CA ALA A 24 14.22 2.90 32.25
C ALA A 24 14.28 1.60 31.42
N ILE A 25 14.72 1.69 30.15
CA ILE A 25 14.92 0.51 29.29
C ILE A 25 15.95 -0.44 29.90
N ALA A 26 17.11 0.09 30.33
CA ALA A 26 18.17 -0.68 30.95
C ALA A 26 17.69 -1.39 32.23
N SER A 27 16.96 -0.68 33.10
CA SER A 27 16.40 -1.27 34.32
C SER A 27 15.37 -2.36 34.02
N ALA A 28 14.56 -2.21 32.99
CA ALA A 28 13.59 -3.24 32.59
C ALA A 28 14.27 -4.50 32.06
N LEU A 29 15.47 -4.37 31.46
CA LEU A 29 16.19 -5.47 30.82
C LEU A 29 17.28 -6.11 31.70
N GLU A 30 17.48 -5.61 32.92
CA GLU A 30 18.48 -6.15 33.84
C GLU A 30 18.22 -7.63 34.17
N GLY A 31 19.21 -8.49 33.88
CA GLY A 31 19.12 -9.93 34.09
C GLY A 31 18.18 -10.68 33.12
N VAL A 32 17.59 -10.01 32.13
CA VAL A 32 16.75 -10.66 31.10
C VAL A 32 17.60 -11.37 30.04
N LEU A 33 18.74 -10.79 29.68
CA LEU A 33 19.68 -11.29 28.67
C LEU A 33 21.08 -11.48 29.27
N ASP A 34 22.01 -12.03 28.47
CA ASP A 34 23.34 -12.41 28.94
C ASP A 34 24.25 -11.20 29.25
N GLY A 35 23.90 -10.03 28.71
CA GLY A 35 24.55 -8.76 29.04
C GLY A 35 23.74 -7.55 28.61
N LEU A 36 24.08 -6.40 29.20
CA LEU A 36 23.43 -5.12 28.95
C LEU A 36 24.47 -4.02 28.87
N LEU A 37 24.47 -3.31 27.74
CA LEU A 37 25.34 -2.18 27.45
C LEU A 37 24.48 -0.94 27.16
N VAL A 38 24.90 0.21 27.63
CA VAL A 38 24.30 1.50 27.30
C VAL A 38 25.42 2.40 26.78
N VAL A 39 25.37 2.83 25.53
CA VAL A 39 26.26 3.88 25.03
C VAL A 39 25.52 5.21 25.11
N TYR A 40 26.11 6.22 25.74
CA TYR A 40 25.45 7.50 25.99
C TYR A 40 26.36 8.67 25.64
N SER A 41 25.76 9.82 25.36
CA SER A 41 26.47 11.11 25.32
C SER A 41 25.61 12.16 26.02
N ASN A 42 26.27 13.10 26.69
CA ASN A 42 25.63 14.24 27.32
C ASN A 42 26.48 15.50 27.14
N PRO A 43 25.86 16.70 27.15
CA PRO A 43 26.58 17.94 26.90
C PRO A 43 27.58 18.30 28.01
N ASP A 44 27.36 17.81 29.22
CA ASP A 44 28.15 18.18 30.40
C ASP A 44 29.39 17.28 30.57
N GLY A 45 29.53 16.24 29.74
CA GLY A 45 30.58 15.23 29.85
C GLY A 45 30.55 14.43 31.16
N THR A 46 29.44 14.47 31.90
CA THR A 46 29.30 13.81 33.19
C THR A 46 29.16 12.29 33.02
N GLU A 47 29.70 11.53 33.97
CA GLU A 47 29.47 10.08 33.99
C GLU A 47 28.01 9.78 34.33
N GLU A 48 27.39 8.89 33.55
CA GLU A 48 26.06 8.35 33.79
C GLU A 48 26.16 6.89 34.24
N THR A 49 25.22 6.47 35.10
CA THR A 49 25.21 5.14 35.70
C THR A 49 23.78 4.60 35.75
N GLY A 50 23.63 3.28 35.66
CA GLY A 50 22.37 2.57 35.79
C GLY A 50 22.59 1.05 35.69
N ALA A 51 21.53 0.30 35.42
CA ALA A 51 21.65 -1.13 35.16
C ALA A 51 22.55 -1.40 33.95
N GLY A 52 23.35 -2.47 34.02
CA GLY A 52 24.33 -2.83 32.98
C GLY A 52 25.58 -1.95 32.95
N ARG A 53 26.31 -1.99 31.83
CA ARG A 53 27.55 -1.20 31.65
C ARG A 53 27.27 0.04 30.80
N TRP A 54 27.53 1.21 31.37
CA TRP A 54 27.36 2.51 30.72
C TRP A 54 28.69 2.98 30.13
N ILE A 55 28.67 3.33 28.84
CA ILE A 55 29.85 3.65 28.04
C ILE A 55 29.68 5.06 27.49
N ARG A 56 30.51 5.99 27.96
CA ARG A 56 30.48 7.37 27.47
C ARG A 56 31.03 7.44 26.04
N ALA A 57 30.28 8.10 25.18
CA ALA A 57 30.70 8.56 23.86
C ALA A 57 30.84 10.09 23.85
N ASP A 58 31.57 10.60 22.86
CA ASP A 58 31.66 12.04 22.66
C ASP A 58 30.29 12.60 22.25
N GLU A 59 29.97 13.83 22.66
CA GLU A 59 28.67 14.44 22.28
C GLU A 59 28.53 14.65 20.77
N ALA A 60 29.66 14.74 20.05
CA ALA A 60 29.68 14.78 18.59
C ALA A 60 29.46 13.39 17.94
N ASP A 61 29.50 12.29 18.70
CA ASP A 61 29.22 10.96 18.19
C ASP A 61 27.70 10.76 18.07
N PHE A 62 27.25 10.58 16.84
CA PHE A 62 25.88 10.19 16.53
C PHE A 62 25.76 8.66 16.48
N PHE A 63 24.64 8.17 15.94
CA PHE A 63 24.28 6.75 15.94
C PHE A 63 25.39 5.83 15.42
N GLY A 64 26.05 6.15 14.30
CA GLY A 64 27.03 5.26 13.69
C GLY A 64 28.28 5.05 14.54
N ARG A 65 28.82 6.10 15.17
CA ARG A 65 29.96 5.99 16.09
C ARG A 65 29.58 5.28 17.39
N LYS A 66 28.38 5.56 17.90
CA LYS A 66 27.82 4.87 19.07
C LYS A 66 27.61 3.37 18.80
N PHE A 67 27.10 3.02 17.62
CA PHE A 67 26.96 1.64 17.17
C PHE A 67 28.32 0.95 17.08
N GLN A 68 29.34 1.60 16.49
CA GLN A 68 30.69 1.05 16.42
C GLN A 68 31.25 0.72 17.82
N ARG A 69 31.10 1.63 18.79
CA ARG A 69 31.52 1.41 20.18
C ARG A 69 30.79 0.21 20.80
N LEU A 70 29.47 0.12 20.63
CA LEU A 70 28.69 -1.02 21.13
C LEU A 70 29.13 -2.34 20.48
N ALA A 71 29.28 -2.38 19.15
CA ALA A 71 29.68 -3.58 18.43
C ALA A 71 31.06 -4.10 18.88
N ALA A 72 31.99 -3.19 19.22
CA ALA A 72 33.29 -3.54 19.77
C ALA A 72 33.23 -4.14 21.19
N GLU A 73 32.20 -3.79 21.97
CA GLU A 73 32.05 -4.17 23.37
C GLU A 73 31.18 -5.44 23.56
N VAL A 74 30.33 -5.77 22.59
CA VAL A 74 29.64 -7.06 22.54
C VAL A 74 30.67 -8.17 22.25
N PRO A 75 30.75 -9.23 23.07
CA PRO A 75 31.70 -10.33 22.86
C PRO A 75 31.60 -10.96 21.47
N GLN A 76 32.73 -11.39 20.92
CA GLN A 76 32.74 -12.11 19.65
C GLN A 76 31.90 -13.40 19.77
N GLY A 77 31.09 -13.69 18.74
CA GLY A 77 30.17 -14.82 18.74
C GLY A 77 28.86 -14.60 19.53
N ALA A 78 28.68 -13.45 20.17
CA ALA A 78 27.40 -13.05 20.75
C ALA A 78 26.52 -12.31 19.73
N ALA A 79 25.20 -12.40 19.93
CA ALA A 79 24.21 -11.61 19.22
C ALA A 79 23.92 -10.31 19.96
N MET A 80 23.36 -9.33 19.25
CA MET A 80 22.99 -8.03 19.82
C MET A 80 21.51 -7.72 19.61
N LEU A 81 20.84 -7.18 20.62
CA LEU A 81 19.56 -6.49 20.51
C LEU A 81 19.80 -5.00 20.70
N LEU A 82 19.79 -4.26 19.61
CA LEU A 82 19.96 -2.82 19.58
C LEU A 82 18.63 -2.11 19.86
N ILE A 83 18.62 -1.11 20.73
CA ILE A 83 17.45 -0.29 21.06
C ILE A 83 17.84 1.19 21.12
N GLN A 84 17.15 2.05 20.37
CA GLN A 84 17.27 3.50 20.54
C GLN A 84 16.47 3.98 21.76
N ALA A 85 17.05 4.89 22.54
CA ALA A 85 16.48 5.30 23.83
C ALA A 85 15.17 6.10 23.73
N ASP A 86 14.81 6.60 22.54
CA ASP A 86 13.53 7.28 22.30
C ASP A 86 12.43 6.34 21.79
N ALA A 87 12.73 5.05 21.62
CA ALA A 87 11.71 4.03 21.33
C ALA A 87 10.90 3.69 22.60
N GLY A 88 9.62 3.39 22.41
CA GLY A 88 8.70 2.95 23.47
C GLY A 88 8.15 1.56 23.21
N CYS A 89 8.12 0.71 24.23
CA CYS A 89 7.52 -0.61 24.20
C CYS A 89 6.91 -0.94 25.56
N ASP A 90 5.73 -1.56 25.56
CA ASP A 90 5.01 -1.92 26.79
C ASP A 90 5.70 -3.06 27.57
N ASP A 91 6.41 -3.95 26.87
CA ASP A 91 7.05 -5.15 27.46
C ASP A 91 8.45 -5.38 26.87
N TRP A 92 9.42 -4.55 27.29
CA TRP A 92 10.84 -4.76 26.94
C TRP A 92 11.36 -6.16 27.28
N PRO A 93 11.08 -6.75 28.46
CA PRO A 93 11.50 -8.12 28.76
C PRO A 93 10.94 -9.16 27.78
N GLY A 94 9.66 -9.07 27.40
CA GLY A 94 9.03 -9.96 26.44
C GLY A 94 9.65 -9.86 25.06
N LEU A 95 9.89 -8.63 24.58
CA LEU A 95 10.58 -8.35 23.33
C LEU A 95 11.97 -9.00 23.32
N ALA A 96 12.76 -8.78 24.36
CA ALA A 96 14.12 -9.31 24.48
C ALA A 96 14.17 -10.84 24.50
N ARG A 97 13.29 -11.48 25.27
CA ARG A 97 13.18 -12.95 25.30
C ARG A 97 12.75 -13.51 23.95
N ARG A 98 11.83 -12.84 23.27
CA ARG A 98 11.34 -13.27 21.95
C ARG A 98 12.46 -13.29 20.92
N TRP A 99 13.31 -12.26 20.89
CA TRP A 99 14.50 -12.28 20.04
C TRP A 99 15.44 -13.44 20.39
N ALA A 100 15.78 -13.62 21.66
CA ALA A 100 16.67 -14.70 22.10
C ALA A 100 16.12 -16.09 21.75
N ASP A 101 14.83 -16.31 21.92
CA ASP A 101 14.15 -17.57 21.57
C ASP A 101 14.06 -17.79 20.07
N LEU A 102 13.86 -16.74 19.28
CA LEU A 102 13.86 -16.83 17.81
C LEU A 102 15.23 -17.22 17.29
N LEU A 103 16.29 -16.55 17.74
CA LEU A 103 17.65 -16.85 17.32
C LEU A 103 18.06 -18.28 17.69
N ARG A 104 17.63 -18.77 18.86
CA ARG A 104 17.88 -20.16 19.29
C ARG A 104 17.19 -21.18 18.39
N ARG A 105 15.94 -20.92 17.98
CA ARG A 105 15.14 -21.87 17.18
C ARG A 105 15.45 -21.79 15.69
N HIS A 106 15.86 -20.61 15.21
CA HIS A 106 16.12 -20.32 13.80
C HIS A 106 17.50 -19.68 13.65
N PRO A 107 18.57 -20.48 13.68
CA PRO A 107 19.94 -19.98 13.55
C PRO A 107 20.23 -19.35 12.17
N THR A 108 19.30 -19.47 11.22
CA THR A 108 19.35 -18.82 9.90
C THR A 108 18.86 -17.37 9.93
N ILE A 109 18.23 -16.89 11.01
CA ILE A 109 17.87 -15.48 11.13
C ILE A 109 19.15 -14.66 11.34
N GLY A 110 19.46 -13.78 10.40
CA GLY A 110 20.56 -12.83 10.51
C GLY A 110 20.13 -11.51 11.15
N ILE A 111 18.93 -11.04 10.81
CA ILE A 111 18.35 -9.80 11.30
C ILE A 111 16.89 -10.03 11.69
N TRP A 112 16.49 -9.45 12.83
CA TRP A 112 15.11 -9.43 13.33
C TRP A 112 14.71 -8.02 13.71
N THR A 113 13.45 -7.64 13.47
CA THR A 113 12.90 -6.36 13.89
C THR A 113 11.42 -6.52 14.28
N PRO A 114 10.92 -5.80 15.32
CA PRO A 114 9.49 -5.73 15.60
C PRO A 114 8.77 -4.84 14.57
N GLU A 115 7.43 -4.76 14.61
CA GLU A 115 6.71 -3.69 13.91
C GLU A 115 6.98 -2.37 14.64
N ILE A 116 7.44 -1.37 13.91
CA ILE A 116 7.82 -0.06 14.43
C ILE A 116 6.96 1.00 13.75
N ASP A 117 6.28 1.85 14.51
CA ASP A 117 5.58 3.00 13.94
C ASP A 117 6.57 4.09 13.47
N ASN A 118 6.13 4.96 12.56
CA ASN A 118 6.91 6.12 12.08
C ASN A 118 8.32 5.82 11.52
N THR A 119 8.61 4.59 11.11
CA THR A 119 9.83 4.23 10.38
C THR A 119 9.71 4.55 8.89
N ALA A 120 10.85 4.75 8.22
CA ALA A 120 10.93 4.83 6.76
C ALA A 120 10.63 3.50 6.06
N TYR A 121 10.67 2.38 6.81
CA TYR A 121 10.59 1.03 6.28
C TYR A 121 9.46 0.20 6.94
N PRO A 122 8.19 0.65 6.87
CA PRO A 122 7.08 -0.09 7.47
C PRO A 122 6.91 -1.45 6.79
N PHE A 123 6.39 -2.47 7.48
CA PHE A 123 6.21 -3.81 6.87
C PHE A 123 5.29 -3.81 5.67
N ALA A 124 4.35 -2.85 5.58
CA ALA A 124 3.55 -2.64 4.38
C ALA A 124 4.41 -2.40 3.13
N LEU A 125 5.57 -1.77 3.28
CA LEU A 125 6.53 -1.51 2.21
C LEU A 125 7.54 -2.65 2.05
N THR A 126 7.97 -3.28 3.16
CA THR A 126 9.16 -4.15 3.14
C THR A 126 8.87 -5.65 3.16
N ALA A 127 7.67 -6.10 3.52
CA ALA A 127 7.35 -7.52 3.61
C ALA A 127 7.25 -8.19 2.23
N ARG A 128 7.87 -9.38 2.09
CA ARG A 128 7.86 -10.22 0.88
C ARG A 128 6.98 -11.46 1.01
N GLY A 129 6.64 -11.85 2.23
CA GLY A 129 5.89 -13.07 2.50
C GLY A 129 6.11 -13.54 3.93
N GLN A 130 5.82 -14.83 4.17
CA GLN A 130 6.02 -15.43 5.47
C GLN A 130 7.50 -15.76 5.71
N GLY A 131 7.93 -15.55 6.96
CA GLY A 131 9.24 -15.93 7.44
C GLY A 131 9.36 -17.43 7.75
N PRO A 132 10.42 -17.85 8.47
CA PRO A 132 10.68 -19.24 8.81
C PRO A 132 9.72 -19.84 9.84
N GLU A 133 8.85 -19.03 10.43
CA GLU A 133 7.86 -19.43 11.44
C GLU A 133 6.56 -18.64 11.28
N ASP A 134 5.45 -19.25 11.70
CA ASP A 134 4.16 -18.60 11.81
C ASP A 134 4.25 -17.30 12.63
N GLY A 135 3.71 -16.23 12.05
CA GLY A 135 3.72 -14.90 12.65
C GLY A 135 4.97 -14.08 12.38
N LEU A 136 5.98 -14.60 11.66
CA LEU A 136 7.08 -13.80 11.13
C LEU A 136 6.87 -13.48 9.65
N LEU A 137 7.42 -12.35 9.23
CA LEU A 137 7.45 -11.90 7.84
C LEU A 137 8.90 -11.95 7.34
N ASP A 138 9.11 -12.41 6.11
CA ASP A 138 10.37 -12.15 5.40
C ASP A 138 10.35 -10.70 4.91
N VAL A 139 11.36 -9.90 5.25
CA VAL A 139 11.39 -8.47 4.92
C VAL A 139 12.64 -8.08 4.14
N THR A 140 12.47 -7.13 3.24
CA THR A 140 13.53 -6.61 2.36
C THR A 140 14.47 -5.64 3.07
N GLN A 141 13.92 -4.88 3.99
CA GLN A 141 14.58 -3.79 4.70
C GLN A 141 13.92 -3.59 6.07
N THR A 142 14.70 -3.08 7.00
CA THR A 142 14.32 -2.66 8.35
C THR A 142 15.05 -1.35 8.69
N ASP A 143 14.85 -0.82 9.90
CA ASP A 143 15.43 0.41 10.39
C ASP A 143 16.24 0.14 11.67
N GLY A 144 17.23 0.97 11.95
CA GLY A 144 18.14 0.83 13.09
C GLY A 144 17.56 1.25 14.45
N ILE A 145 16.22 1.25 14.60
CA ILE A 145 15.52 1.73 15.80
C ILE A 145 15.50 0.64 16.88
N VAL A 146 14.91 -0.52 16.58
CA VAL A 146 15.00 -1.75 17.38
C VAL A 146 15.36 -2.90 16.45
N LEU A 147 16.53 -3.51 16.68
CA LEU A 147 17.13 -4.43 15.74
C LEU A 147 17.87 -5.58 16.46
N GLY A 148 17.42 -6.81 16.21
CA GLY A 148 18.15 -8.03 16.57
C GLY A 148 19.17 -8.38 15.48
N ILE A 149 20.41 -8.59 15.87
CA ILE A 149 21.55 -8.84 14.98
C ILE A 149 22.25 -10.12 15.41
N ALA A 150 22.26 -11.12 14.53
CA ALA A 150 22.90 -12.41 14.79
C ALA A 150 24.44 -12.30 14.81
N PRO A 151 25.15 -13.26 15.43
CA PRO A 151 26.59 -13.17 15.64
C PRO A 151 27.40 -12.96 14.35
N ALA A 152 27.10 -13.72 13.29
CA ALA A 152 27.81 -13.61 12.01
C ALA A 152 27.65 -12.23 11.37
N VAL A 153 26.45 -11.65 11.49
CA VAL A 153 26.16 -10.31 10.94
C VAL A 153 26.87 -9.24 11.78
N LEU A 154 26.85 -9.36 13.11
CA LEU A 154 27.55 -8.44 14.00
C LEU A 154 29.06 -8.47 13.77
N ASP A 155 29.65 -9.66 13.59
CA ASP A 155 31.07 -9.83 13.27
C ASP A 155 31.43 -9.16 11.95
N ARG A 156 30.57 -9.30 10.91
CA ARG A 156 30.75 -8.58 9.64
C ARG A 156 30.71 -7.06 9.82
N LEU A 157 29.75 -6.54 10.60
CA LEU A 157 29.57 -5.12 10.86
C LEU A 157 30.72 -4.53 11.70
N ARG A 158 31.30 -5.31 12.61
CA ARG A 158 32.47 -4.90 13.42
C ARG A 158 33.71 -4.66 12.55
N GLY A 159 33.82 -5.34 11.41
CA GLY A 159 34.92 -5.19 10.46
C GLY A 159 34.81 -3.99 9.50
N LEU A 160 33.74 -3.20 9.58
CA LEU A 160 33.54 -2.00 8.76
C LEU A 160 34.15 -0.75 9.43
N ASP A 161 34.57 0.21 8.61
CA ASP A 161 35.04 1.52 9.04
C ASP A 161 33.86 2.51 9.14
N TYR A 162 33.73 3.14 10.30
CA TYR A 162 32.68 4.11 10.63
C TYR A 162 33.21 5.54 10.70
N ALA A 163 34.48 5.78 10.36
CA ALA A 163 35.10 7.12 10.44
C ALA A 163 34.30 8.17 9.67
N GLU A 164 33.77 7.82 8.50
CA GLU A 164 32.94 8.71 7.66
C GLU A 164 31.43 8.50 7.84
N ASN A 165 30.99 7.60 8.72
CA ASN A 165 29.58 7.28 8.94
C ASN A 165 29.12 7.59 10.36
N ASN A 166 29.25 8.85 10.76
CA ASN A 166 28.86 9.29 12.10
C ASN A 166 27.35 9.14 12.35
N LEU A 167 26.53 9.46 11.35
CA LEU A 167 25.06 9.41 11.44
C LEU A 167 24.51 7.97 11.33
N GLY A 168 25.34 7.02 10.87
CA GLY A 168 25.06 5.59 10.87
C GLY A 168 24.04 5.12 9.82
N TRP A 169 23.74 5.93 8.81
CA TRP A 169 22.95 5.46 7.67
C TRP A 169 23.71 4.38 6.90
N GLY A 170 23.01 3.34 6.45
CA GLY A 170 23.61 2.23 5.71
C GLY A 170 24.09 1.06 6.56
N ILE A 171 24.04 1.14 7.89
CA ILE A 171 24.41 0.01 8.77
C ILE A 171 23.44 -1.15 8.58
N ASP A 172 22.14 -0.86 8.60
CA ASP A 172 21.03 -1.72 8.22
C ASP A 172 21.22 -2.31 6.80
N TRP A 173 21.53 -1.47 5.82
CA TRP A 173 21.79 -1.89 4.44
C TRP A 173 22.97 -2.87 4.34
N ALA A 174 24.07 -2.60 5.03
CA ALA A 174 25.22 -3.49 5.07
C ALA A 174 24.88 -4.83 5.72
N ALA A 175 24.13 -4.80 6.83
CA ALA A 175 23.68 -5.99 7.54
C ALA A 175 22.82 -6.90 6.65
N ILE A 176 21.82 -6.33 5.98
CA ILE A 176 20.91 -7.06 5.08
C ILE A 176 21.64 -7.61 3.85
N SER A 177 22.55 -6.80 3.30
CA SER A 177 23.36 -7.22 2.15
C SER A 177 24.20 -8.43 2.50
N TYR A 178 24.83 -8.42 3.68
CA TYR A 178 25.57 -9.55 4.19
C TYR A 178 24.66 -10.77 4.41
N CYS A 179 23.49 -10.60 5.03
CA CYS A 179 22.50 -11.68 5.20
C CYS A 179 22.20 -12.38 3.87
N GLY A 180 21.91 -11.61 2.81
CA GLY A 180 21.63 -12.15 1.49
C GLY A 180 22.79 -12.95 0.89
N THR A 181 24.04 -12.54 1.13
CA THR A 181 25.23 -13.29 0.66
C THR A 181 25.59 -14.50 1.53
N ALA A 182 25.28 -14.45 2.82
CA ALA A 182 25.55 -15.51 3.78
C ALA A 182 24.42 -16.56 3.89
N GLY A 183 23.32 -16.38 3.14
CA GLY A 183 22.15 -17.25 3.21
C GLY A 183 21.36 -17.09 4.51
N LEU A 184 21.46 -15.93 5.16
CA LEU A 184 20.69 -15.59 6.37
C LEU A 184 19.42 -14.84 5.99
N SER A 185 18.37 -15.02 6.80
CA SER A 185 17.07 -14.36 6.63
C SER A 185 17.02 -13.02 7.37
N VAL A 186 16.21 -12.10 6.84
CA VAL A 186 15.87 -10.82 7.48
C VAL A 186 14.38 -10.87 7.77
N VAL A 187 14.00 -10.84 9.04
CA VAL A 187 12.60 -11.07 9.43
C VAL A 187 12.00 -9.90 10.20
N GLY A 188 10.74 -9.62 9.90
CA GLY A 188 9.87 -8.71 10.64
C GLY A 188 8.91 -9.48 11.54
N ASP A 189 8.60 -8.93 12.70
CA ASP A 189 7.77 -9.58 13.73
C ASP A 189 6.57 -8.71 14.11
N PRO A 190 5.44 -8.83 13.38
CA PRO A 190 4.25 -8.01 13.60
C PRO A 190 3.57 -8.26 14.95
N LEU A 191 3.94 -9.32 15.68
CA LEU A 191 3.38 -9.62 17.00
C LEU A 191 4.01 -8.76 18.11
N VAL A 192 5.11 -8.07 17.83
CA VAL A 192 5.76 -7.14 18.75
C VAL A 192 5.63 -5.74 18.17
N GLN A 193 5.12 -4.82 18.99
CA GLN A 193 4.88 -3.43 18.58
C GLN A 193 5.84 -2.51 19.35
N VAL A 194 6.45 -1.59 18.62
CA VAL A 194 7.32 -0.54 19.14
C VAL A 194 6.86 0.80 18.59
N SER A 195 6.75 1.79 19.47
CA SER A 195 6.50 3.18 19.11
C SER A 195 7.81 3.95 19.01
N HIS A 196 7.89 4.87 18.06
CA HIS A 196 9.04 5.71 17.81
C HIS A 196 8.59 7.10 17.34
N PRO A 197 9.15 8.21 17.86
CA PRO A 197 8.75 9.55 17.49
C PRO A 197 9.11 9.88 16.02
N PRO A 198 8.25 10.62 15.28
CA PRO A 198 8.53 11.02 13.91
C PRO A 198 9.48 12.23 13.88
N SER A 199 10.77 12.04 14.17
CA SER A 199 11.75 13.11 14.07
C SER A 199 13.16 12.61 13.79
N ARG A 200 13.99 13.49 13.22
CA ARG A 200 15.43 13.28 13.08
C ARG A 200 16.13 14.55 13.53
N GLY A 201 17.20 14.41 14.33
CA GLY A 201 17.99 15.54 14.83
C GLY A 201 19.09 16.01 13.89
N TYR A 202 19.13 15.54 12.63
CA TYR A 202 20.21 15.79 11.68
C TYR A 202 19.69 15.96 10.24
N GLU A 203 20.51 16.56 9.37
CA GLU A 203 20.18 16.79 7.96
C GLU A 203 20.28 15.50 7.13
N GLY A 204 19.26 15.23 6.32
CA GLY A 204 19.19 14.03 5.47
C GLY A 204 20.29 13.96 4.41
N ASP A 205 20.66 15.09 3.79
CA ASP A 205 21.68 15.10 2.73
C ASP A 205 23.07 14.73 3.26
N ALA A 206 23.41 15.17 4.48
CA ALA A 206 24.64 14.78 5.14
C ALA A 206 24.66 13.28 5.41
N ALA A 207 23.56 12.72 5.92
CA ALA A 207 23.42 11.29 6.16
C ALA A 207 23.50 10.46 4.87
N GLY A 208 22.88 10.93 3.78
CA GLY A 208 22.97 10.28 2.47
C GLY A 208 24.40 10.24 1.91
N ARG A 209 25.19 11.31 2.07
CA ARG A 209 26.61 11.31 1.67
C ARG A 209 27.43 10.33 2.50
N GLN A 210 27.25 10.33 3.82
CA GLN A 210 27.93 9.41 4.73
C GLN A 210 27.57 7.94 4.43
N MET A 211 26.30 7.65 4.17
CA MET A 211 25.82 6.34 3.74
C MET A 211 26.50 5.88 2.45
N ALA A 212 26.55 6.75 1.43
CA ALA A 212 27.17 6.42 0.15
C ALA A 212 28.65 6.05 0.32
N ALA A 213 29.40 6.81 1.13
CA ALA A 213 30.79 6.51 1.47
C ALA A 213 30.91 5.21 2.28
N PHE A 214 30.07 5.01 3.29
CA PHE A 214 30.09 3.80 4.12
C PHE A 214 29.89 2.53 3.30
N LEU A 215 28.92 2.56 2.37
CA LEU A 215 28.53 1.40 1.56
C LEU A 215 29.51 1.07 0.43
N THR A 216 30.60 1.83 0.22
CA THR A 216 31.67 1.42 -0.69
C THR A 216 32.50 0.25 -0.14
N GLN A 217 32.35 -0.06 1.15
CA GLN A 217 33.04 -1.15 1.84
C GLN A 217 32.36 -2.52 1.65
N LEU A 218 31.21 -2.54 0.97
CA LEU A 218 30.54 -3.78 0.61
C LEU A 218 31.35 -4.54 -0.44
N THR A 219 31.40 -5.86 -0.30
CA THR A 219 31.89 -6.74 -1.36
C THR A 219 31.00 -6.61 -2.59
N PRO A 220 31.47 -6.98 -3.79
CA PRO A 220 30.63 -6.94 -5.00
C PRO A 220 29.32 -7.71 -4.86
N SER A 221 29.35 -8.87 -4.19
CA SER A 221 28.14 -9.65 -3.92
C SER A 221 27.17 -8.94 -2.98
N GLU A 222 27.67 -8.33 -1.90
CA GLU A 222 26.84 -7.55 -0.98
C GLU A 222 26.24 -6.32 -1.69
N ALA A 223 27.04 -5.59 -2.49
CA ALA A 223 26.56 -4.45 -3.28
C ALA A 223 25.46 -4.84 -4.27
N ASN A 224 25.56 -6.00 -4.93
CA ASN A 224 24.51 -6.52 -5.80
C ASN A 224 23.21 -6.82 -5.03
N ILE A 225 23.31 -7.37 -3.81
CA ILE A 225 22.13 -7.59 -2.95
C ILE A 225 21.50 -6.25 -2.58
N ARG A 226 22.31 -5.27 -2.13
CA ARG A 226 21.85 -3.91 -1.83
C ARG A 226 21.10 -3.30 -2.99
N ASP A 227 21.69 -3.32 -4.20
CA ASP A 227 21.11 -2.68 -5.38
C ASP A 227 19.78 -3.31 -5.78
N ARG A 228 19.66 -4.63 -5.62
CA ARG A 228 18.40 -5.36 -5.81
C ARG A 228 17.36 -4.93 -4.77
N VAL A 229 17.71 -4.94 -3.48
CA VAL A 229 16.81 -4.51 -2.40
C VAL A 229 16.36 -3.07 -2.61
N GLN A 230 17.27 -2.16 -2.94
CA GLN A 230 16.95 -0.75 -3.19
C GLN A 230 16.04 -0.58 -4.40
N ARG A 231 16.28 -1.33 -5.48
CA ARG A 231 15.40 -1.33 -6.65
C ARG A 231 14.00 -1.83 -6.30
N ASP A 232 13.92 -2.95 -5.58
CA ASP A 232 12.66 -3.53 -5.13
C ASP A 232 11.88 -2.52 -4.27
N LEU A 233 12.53 -1.91 -3.26
CA LEU A 233 11.92 -0.87 -2.43
C LEU A 233 11.51 0.36 -3.22
N THR A 234 12.31 0.79 -4.20
CA THR A 234 11.98 1.95 -5.05
C THR A 234 10.76 1.65 -5.89
N LEU A 235 10.66 0.46 -6.47
CA LEU A 235 9.50 0.02 -7.23
C LEU A 235 8.28 -0.05 -6.31
N THR A 236 8.36 -0.72 -5.17
CA THR A 236 7.25 -0.81 -4.21
C THR A 236 6.85 0.58 -3.67
N ALA A 237 7.78 1.47 -3.40
CA ALA A 237 7.50 2.84 -2.97
C ALA A 237 6.89 3.70 -4.09
N GLN A 238 7.32 3.52 -5.35
CA GLN A 238 6.70 4.16 -6.51
C GLN A 238 5.29 3.62 -6.77
N GLU A 239 5.05 2.35 -6.46
CA GLU A 239 3.73 1.71 -6.58
C GLU A 239 2.78 2.19 -5.46
N GLN A 240 3.27 2.24 -4.22
CA GLN A 240 2.51 2.69 -3.05
C GLN A 240 2.31 4.20 -3.04
N GLY A 241 3.34 4.97 -3.37
CA GLY A 241 3.26 6.42 -3.60
C GLY A 241 2.55 6.77 -4.91
N GLY A 242 2.45 5.80 -5.82
CA GLY A 242 1.72 5.89 -7.07
C GLY A 242 0.22 5.72 -6.88
N ARG A 243 -0.26 4.75 -6.08
CA ARG A 243 -1.67 4.35 -6.08
C ARG A 243 -2.12 3.63 -4.80
N VAL A 244 -2.86 4.35 -3.95
CA VAL A 244 -4.03 3.79 -3.26
C VAL A 244 -5.21 4.70 -3.60
N HIS A 245 -5.99 4.29 -4.62
CA HIS A 245 -7.18 4.99 -5.04
C HIS A 245 -8.38 4.44 -4.26
N MET A 246 -9.10 5.27 -3.51
CA MET A 246 -10.39 4.90 -2.89
C MET A 246 -11.54 5.64 -3.58
N LEU A 247 -12.51 4.94 -4.17
CA LEU A 247 -13.63 5.53 -4.92
C LEU A 247 -15.01 5.27 -4.33
N VAL A 248 -15.60 6.36 -3.90
CA VAL A 248 -16.97 6.88 -4.07
C VAL A 248 -18.16 5.94 -4.33
N SER A 249 -19.16 6.08 -3.45
CA SER A 249 -20.58 5.72 -3.59
C SER A 249 -21.34 6.71 -4.48
N ALA A 250 -22.26 6.24 -5.32
CA ALA A 250 -23.36 7.08 -5.79
C ALA A 250 -24.67 6.31 -6.03
N TYR A 251 -25.74 6.92 -5.53
CA TYR A 251 -27.12 6.95 -6.00
C TYR A 251 -27.94 5.65 -6.01
N ARG A 252 -28.95 5.60 -5.12
CA ARG A 252 -30.14 4.76 -5.29
C ARG A 252 -31.15 5.49 -6.18
N PRO A 253 -31.72 4.84 -7.20
CA PRO A 253 -32.89 5.37 -7.89
C PRO A 253 -34.12 5.11 -7.02
N ASP A 254 -34.31 5.88 -5.95
CA ASP A 254 -35.56 5.81 -5.14
C ASP A 254 -36.67 6.71 -5.72
N ALA A 255 -36.45 7.36 -6.87
CA ALA A 255 -37.49 8.13 -7.57
C ALA A 255 -38.13 7.28 -8.70
N PRO A 256 -39.42 6.93 -8.60
CA PRO A 256 -40.14 6.35 -9.73
C PRO A 256 -40.17 7.36 -10.89
N ALA A 257 -39.75 6.92 -12.08
CA ALA A 257 -39.75 7.75 -13.27
C ALA A 257 -41.17 8.23 -13.59
N ALA A 258 -41.36 9.55 -13.69
CA ALA A 258 -42.58 10.16 -14.19
C ALA A 258 -42.64 9.99 -15.71
N GLY A 259 -43.11 8.83 -16.16
CA GLY A 259 -43.28 8.51 -17.58
C GLY A 259 -43.24 7.00 -17.77
N GLY A 260 -44.35 6.42 -18.24
CA GLY A 260 -44.63 4.97 -18.26
C GLY A 260 -43.76 4.10 -19.17
N VAL A 261 -42.45 4.35 -19.27
CA VAL A 261 -41.49 3.44 -19.88
C VAL A 261 -40.63 2.81 -18.79
N ASP A 262 -40.61 1.48 -18.77
CA ASP A 262 -39.83 0.65 -17.85
C ASP A 262 -38.32 0.90 -17.99
N PRO A 263 -37.64 1.51 -16.99
CA PRO A 263 -36.18 1.69 -16.99
C PRO A 263 -35.40 0.39 -17.20
N ALA A 264 -35.99 -0.76 -16.83
CA ALA A 264 -35.38 -2.06 -17.09
C ALA A 264 -35.33 -2.40 -18.59
N ARG A 265 -36.20 -1.82 -19.44
CA ARG A 265 -36.10 -1.94 -20.90
C ARG A 265 -34.90 -1.18 -21.47
N LEU A 266 -34.61 0.01 -20.95
CA LEU A 266 -33.45 0.81 -21.34
C LEU A 266 -32.14 0.12 -20.96
N ALA A 267 -32.09 -0.42 -19.73
CA ALA A 267 -30.95 -1.19 -19.23
C ALA A 267 -30.67 -2.45 -20.07
N ARG A 268 -31.69 -3.02 -20.71
CA ARG A 268 -31.53 -4.17 -21.63
C ARG A 268 -30.94 -3.78 -23.00
N SER A 269 -31.08 -2.52 -23.42
CA SER A 269 -30.54 -2.02 -24.71
C SER A 269 -29.03 -1.73 -24.64
N VAL A 270 -28.51 -1.54 -23.44
CA VAL A 270 -27.09 -1.30 -23.16
C VAL A 270 -26.46 -2.61 -22.70
N ALA A 271 -25.56 -3.14 -23.52
CA ALA A 271 -24.80 -4.35 -23.18
C ALA A 271 -23.60 -4.03 -22.28
N GLY A 272 -23.12 -2.78 -22.30
CA GLY A 272 -22.03 -2.29 -21.46
C GLY A 272 -21.97 -0.77 -21.46
N LEU A 273 -21.58 -0.15 -20.35
CA LEU A 273 -21.31 1.28 -20.27
C LEU A 273 -20.10 1.46 -19.37
N HIS A 274 -19.10 2.25 -19.78
CA HIS A 274 -17.88 2.51 -19.02
C HIS A 274 -17.57 4.00 -19.06
N LEU A 275 -17.49 4.63 -17.88
CA LEU A 275 -16.97 5.99 -17.75
C LEU A 275 -15.44 5.91 -17.56
N VAL A 276 -14.67 6.50 -18.47
CA VAL A 276 -13.19 6.44 -18.45
C VAL A 276 -12.58 7.76 -18.91
N ALA A 277 -11.74 8.40 -18.09
CA ALA A 277 -11.00 9.65 -18.38
C ALA A 277 -11.80 10.77 -19.05
N GLY A 278 -12.95 11.15 -18.47
CA GLY A 278 -13.81 12.18 -19.07
C GLY A 278 -14.43 11.74 -20.40
N GLY A 279 -14.49 10.44 -20.65
CA GLY A 279 -15.16 9.82 -21.76
C GLY A 279 -16.13 8.73 -21.30
N LEU A 280 -17.03 8.36 -22.20
CA LEU A 280 -18.01 7.31 -21.99
C LEU A 280 -17.87 6.31 -23.14
N LEU A 281 -17.67 5.04 -22.83
CA LEU A 281 -17.78 3.92 -23.75
C LEU A 281 -19.14 3.26 -23.54
N LEU A 282 -19.84 2.97 -24.63
CA LEU A 282 -21.17 2.37 -24.64
C LEU A 282 -21.15 1.18 -25.59
N ALA A 283 -21.43 -0.02 -25.08
CA ALA A 283 -21.75 -1.18 -25.89
C ALA A 283 -23.27 -1.30 -25.97
N SER A 284 -23.84 -1.30 -27.17
CA SER A 284 -25.25 -1.63 -27.38
C SER A 284 -25.38 -3.05 -27.93
N ALA A 285 -26.48 -3.73 -27.57
CA ALA A 285 -26.90 -4.91 -28.31
C ALA A 285 -27.20 -4.52 -29.77
N GLU A 286 -27.08 -5.47 -30.70
CA GLU A 286 -27.09 -5.26 -32.15
C GLU A 286 -28.35 -4.61 -32.76
N ASP A 287 -29.36 -4.29 -31.95
CA ASP A 287 -30.60 -3.67 -32.42
C ASP A 287 -30.34 -2.23 -32.90
N ARG A 288 -30.13 -2.09 -34.21
CA ARG A 288 -29.67 -0.88 -34.89
C ARG A 288 -30.67 0.27 -34.84
N ASP A 289 -31.92 -0.01 -34.50
CA ASP A 289 -33.04 0.91 -34.69
C ASP A 289 -33.35 1.77 -33.45
N THR A 290 -32.73 1.50 -32.30
CA THR A 290 -32.90 2.32 -31.10
C THR A 290 -31.84 3.43 -31.06
N PRO A 291 -32.18 4.71 -31.29
CA PRO A 291 -31.22 5.81 -31.22
C PRO A 291 -30.75 6.00 -29.79
N LEU A 292 -29.52 5.59 -29.51
CA LEU A 292 -28.80 5.87 -28.27
C LEU A 292 -28.02 7.19 -28.43
N GLY A 293 -28.17 8.08 -27.47
CA GLY A 293 -27.42 9.33 -27.32
C GLY A 293 -26.92 9.49 -25.88
N ILE A 294 -25.94 10.36 -25.70
CA ILE A 294 -25.54 10.82 -24.37
C ILE A 294 -25.87 12.30 -24.31
N GLU A 295 -26.41 12.76 -23.20
CA GLU A 295 -26.61 14.18 -22.95
C GLU A 295 -25.82 14.58 -21.72
N ALA A 296 -25.10 15.71 -21.79
CA ALA A 296 -24.41 16.28 -20.64
C ALA A 296 -24.90 17.72 -20.42
N ASP A 297 -25.52 18.00 -19.27
CA ASP A 297 -26.12 19.31 -18.95
C ASP A 297 -27.02 19.88 -20.06
N GLY A 298 -27.89 19.05 -20.65
CA GLY A 298 -28.75 19.46 -21.76
C GLY A 298 -28.09 19.40 -23.14
N LEU A 299 -26.77 19.16 -23.22
CA LEU A 299 -26.02 19.08 -24.47
C LEU A 299 -25.96 17.64 -24.98
N SER A 300 -26.62 17.35 -26.11
CA SER A 300 -26.48 16.07 -26.80
C SER A 300 -25.05 15.89 -27.32
N LEU A 301 -24.38 14.84 -26.86
CA LEU A 301 -23.02 14.45 -27.24
C LEU A 301 -23.06 13.37 -28.34
N PRO A 302 -22.30 13.53 -29.43
CA PRO A 302 -22.24 12.53 -30.49
C PRO A 302 -21.50 11.28 -30.00
N LEU A 303 -22.03 10.11 -30.36
CA LEU A 303 -21.41 8.81 -30.13
C LEU A 303 -20.66 8.37 -31.39
N SER A 304 -19.36 8.10 -31.27
CA SER A 304 -18.49 7.63 -32.36
C SER A 304 -18.15 6.15 -32.18
N PRO A 305 -18.06 5.32 -33.24
CA PRO A 305 -17.62 3.93 -33.12
C PRO A 305 -16.25 3.80 -32.44
N VAL A 306 -16.05 2.75 -31.64
CA VAL A 306 -14.74 2.43 -31.03
C VAL A 306 -14.00 1.41 -31.90
N PRO A 307 -12.71 1.64 -32.23
CA PRO A 307 -11.88 0.64 -32.88
C PRO A 307 -11.77 -0.63 -32.02
N VAL A 308 -11.76 -1.81 -32.65
CA VAL A 308 -11.73 -3.12 -31.95
C VAL A 308 -10.55 -3.22 -30.97
N GLY A 309 -9.36 -2.75 -31.34
CA GLY A 309 -8.17 -2.76 -30.47
C GLY A 309 -8.16 -1.72 -29.36
N ALA A 310 -9.22 -0.94 -29.18
CA ALA A 310 -9.34 0.08 -28.14
C ALA A 310 -10.39 -0.29 -27.07
N LEU A 311 -10.98 -1.48 -27.16
CA LEU A 311 -12.00 -1.94 -26.24
C LEU A 311 -11.40 -2.39 -24.90
N PRO A 312 -12.15 -2.23 -23.80
CA PRO A 312 -11.82 -2.87 -22.53
C PRO A 312 -11.78 -4.40 -22.67
N ASP A 313 -10.69 -5.01 -22.20
CA ASP A 313 -10.68 -6.46 -21.99
C ASP A 313 -11.16 -6.75 -20.57
N VAL A 314 -12.30 -7.44 -20.46
CA VAL A 314 -12.82 -7.91 -19.18
C VAL A 314 -12.11 -9.22 -18.85
N VAL A 315 -11.41 -9.27 -17.72
CA VAL A 315 -10.77 -10.50 -17.24
C VAL A 315 -11.84 -11.35 -16.56
N PRO A 316 -12.18 -12.53 -17.09
CA PRO A 316 -13.17 -13.38 -16.45
C PRO A 316 -12.65 -13.87 -15.11
N LEU A 317 -13.37 -13.58 -14.02
CA LEU A 317 -13.08 -14.16 -12.72
C LEU A 317 -13.57 -15.61 -12.67
N ALA A 318 -12.64 -16.49 -12.35
CA ALA A 318 -12.86 -17.92 -12.19
C ALA A 318 -11.95 -18.42 -11.06
N PRO A 319 -12.21 -18.01 -9.80
CA PRO A 319 -11.28 -18.28 -8.72
C PRO A 319 -11.16 -19.78 -8.45
N SER A 320 -9.92 -20.25 -8.29
CA SER A 320 -9.63 -21.64 -7.91
C SER A 320 -9.88 -21.82 -6.42
N VAL A 321 -11.10 -22.22 -6.06
CA VAL A 321 -11.56 -22.21 -4.66
C VAL A 321 -10.82 -23.28 -3.85
N PRO A 322 -10.00 -22.91 -2.84
CA PRO A 322 -9.32 -23.89 -2.00
C PRO A 322 -10.32 -24.66 -1.12
N ALA A 323 -9.90 -25.83 -0.62
CA ALA A 323 -10.73 -26.68 0.22
C ALA A 323 -11.30 -25.90 1.42
N GLY A 324 -12.62 -25.93 1.59
CA GLY A 324 -13.33 -25.25 2.68
C GLY A 324 -13.68 -23.78 2.42
N ALA A 325 -13.11 -23.15 1.39
CA ALA A 325 -13.58 -21.84 0.93
C ALA A 325 -14.81 -21.97 0.02
N VAL A 326 -15.56 -20.89 -0.11
CA VAL A 326 -16.75 -20.83 -0.98
C VAL A 326 -16.66 -19.57 -1.84
N CYS A 327 -16.68 -19.72 -3.15
CA CYS A 327 -16.87 -18.60 -4.08
C CYS A 327 -18.32 -18.53 -4.55
N ARG A 328 -18.88 -17.32 -4.64
CA ARG A 328 -20.21 -17.06 -5.21
C ARG A 328 -20.18 -15.80 -6.04
N ASP A 329 -20.89 -15.83 -7.16
CA ASP A 329 -21.32 -14.60 -7.82
C ASP A 329 -22.44 -13.97 -6.98
N VAL A 330 -22.18 -12.77 -6.46
CA VAL A 330 -23.12 -11.98 -5.64
C VAL A 330 -23.66 -10.78 -6.39
N SER A 331 -23.40 -10.67 -7.69
CA SER A 331 -23.94 -9.69 -8.62
C SER A 331 -25.42 -9.35 -8.39
N GLY A 332 -25.72 -8.07 -8.19
CA GLY A 332 -27.09 -7.58 -7.96
C GLY A 332 -27.64 -7.83 -6.56
N GLN A 333 -26.85 -8.44 -5.66
CA GLN A 333 -27.22 -8.66 -4.26
C GLN A 333 -26.74 -7.50 -3.37
N ARG A 334 -27.14 -7.54 -2.09
CA ARG A 334 -26.80 -6.51 -1.08
C ARG A 334 -25.30 -6.23 -0.94
N TRP A 335 -24.45 -7.20 -1.22
CA TRP A 335 -22.99 -7.14 -1.09
C TRP A 335 -22.30 -7.15 -2.45
N SER A 336 -22.91 -6.49 -3.43
CA SER A 336 -22.33 -6.30 -4.76
C SER A 336 -22.09 -4.83 -5.05
N CYS A 337 -21.01 -4.58 -5.77
CA CYS A 337 -20.71 -3.26 -6.31
C CYS A 337 -21.76 -2.92 -7.38
N PRO A 338 -22.53 -1.83 -7.22
CA PRO A 338 -23.58 -1.46 -8.17
C PRO A 338 -23.10 -1.41 -9.62
N GLY A 339 -23.80 -2.14 -10.48
CA GLY A 339 -23.54 -2.22 -11.92
C GLY A 339 -22.35 -3.10 -12.32
N GLN A 340 -21.51 -3.54 -11.38
CA GLN A 340 -20.38 -4.42 -11.65
C GLN A 340 -20.72 -5.87 -11.28
N ALA A 341 -20.17 -6.81 -12.04
CA ALA A 341 -20.16 -8.20 -11.60
C ALA A 341 -19.28 -8.30 -10.35
N THR A 342 -19.78 -8.94 -9.29
CA THR A 342 -19.09 -9.02 -8.00
C THR A 342 -19.09 -10.45 -7.48
N TRP A 343 -17.93 -10.92 -7.06
CA TRP A 343 -17.74 -12.25 -6.47
C TRP A 343 -17.42 -12.11 -4.99
N SER A 344 -17.96 -13.02 -4.18
CA SER A 344 -17.60 -13.18 -2.77
C SER A 344 -16.80 -14.46 -2.60
N LEU A 345 -15.65 -14.38 -1.93
CA LEU A 345 -14.84 -15.51 -1.51
C LEU A 345 -14.84 -15.60 0.02
N THR A 346 -15.42 -16.66 0.56
CA THR A 346 -15.60 -16.86 2.00
C THR A 346 -14.67 -17.97 2.50
N PHE A 347 -13.95 -17.72 3.59
CA PHE A 347 -13.06 -18.67 4.23
C PHE A 347 -13.50 -18.98 5.67
N PRO A 348 -13.27 -20.20 6.17
CA PRO A 348 -13.45 -20.52 7.59
C PRO A 348 -12.69 -19.56 8.52
N PRO A 349 -13.15 -19.34 9.76
CA PRO A 349 -12.52 -18.38 10.66
C PRO A 349 -11.07 -18.72 11.07
N ALA A 350 -10.75 -20.02 11.10
CA ALA A 350 -9.41 -20.54 11.43
C ALA A 350 -8.56 -20.81 10.17
N THR A 351 -8.85 -20.12 9.06
CA THR A 351 -8.03 -20.25 7.85
C THR A 351 -6.64 -19.70 8.09
N GLY A 352 -5.64 -20.58 7.93
CA GLY A 352 -4.24 -20.18 7.86
C GLY A 352 -3.94 -19.40 6.58
N PRO A 353 -2.66 -19.06 6.35
CA PRO A 353 -2.22 -18.40 5.13
C PRO A 353 -2.69 -19.16 3.88
N ALA A 354 -3.29 -18.47 2.92
CA ALA A 354 -3.75 -19.08 1.68
C ALA A 354 -3.45 -18.18 0.47
N ARG A 355 -3.23 -18.80 -0.69
CA ARG A 355 -3.05 -18.12 -1.97
C ARG A 355 -4.08 -18.65 -2.95
N VAL A 356 -4.96 -17.79 -3.43
CA VAL A 356 -6.09 -18.16 -4.27
C VAL A 356 -6.03 -17.42 -5.60
N PRO A 357 -5.70 -18.10 -6.72
CA PRO A 357 -5.85 -17.53 -8.05
C PRO A 357 -7.28 -17.06 -8.25
N LEU A 358 -7.48 -15.80 -8.67
CA LEU A 358 -8.80 -15.20 -8.89
C LEU A 358 -9.33 -15.44 -10.31
N CYS A 359 -8.43 -15.69 -11.26
CA CYS A 359 -8.74 -16.01 -12.65
C CYS A 359 -7.66 -16.93 -13.21
N ASP A 360 -7.95 -17.53 -14.36
CA ASP A 360 -6.92 -18.14 -15.19
C ASP A 360 -5.91 -17.06 -15.63
N PRO A 361 -4.64 -17.42 -15.85
CA PRO A 361 -3.66 -16.48 -16.36
C PRO A 361 -4.10 -15.90 -17.72
N VAL A 362 -4.01 -14.57 -17.85
CA VAL A 362 -4.45 -13.84 -19.04
C VAL A 362 -3.24 -13.49 -19.90
N GLU A 363 -3.26 -13.89 -21.17
CA GLU A 363 -2.24 -13.48 -22.12
C GLU A 363 -2.50 -12.04 -22.60
N ILE A 364 -1.53 -11.16 -22.39
CA ILE A 364 -1.51 -9.81 -22.92
C ILE A 364 -0.68 -9.85 -24.20
N SER A 365 -1.32 -9.53 -25.33
CA SER A 365 -0.67 -9.54 -26.63
C SER A 365 0.48 -8.53 -26.72
N PRO A 366 1.54 -8.85 -27.47
CA PRO A 366 2.56 -7.87 -27.84
C PRO A 366 1.91 -6.65 -28.49
N GLY A 367 2.34 -5.44 -28.13
CA GLY A 367 1.83 -4.20 -28.73
C GLY A 367 0.49 -3.70 -28.17
N ALA A 368 -0.04 -4.30 -27.10
CA ALA A 368 -1.19 -3.75 -26.36
C ALA A 368 -0.94 -2.34 -25.77
N GLY A 369 0.32 -1.89 -25.76
CA GLY A 369 0.76 -0.63 -25.15
C GLY A 369 0.75 -0.72 -23.64
N ASP A 370 0.78 0.44 -22.98
CA ASP A 370 0.61 0.49 -21.52
C ASP A 370 -0.83 0.17 -21.18
N LEU A 371 -1.05 -0.79 -20.28
CA LEU A 371 -2.37 -1.12 -19.78
C LEU A 371 -2.57 -0.63 -18.35
N THR A 372 -3.81 -0.50 -17.94
CA THR A 372 -4.21 -0.26 -16.56
C THR A 372 -5.25 -1.30 -16.17
N LEU A 373 -4.93 -2.07 -15.14
CA LEU A 373 -5.86 -2.95 -14.44
C LEU A 373 -6.73 -2.12 -13.51
N LEU A 374 -8.04 -2.32 -13.56
CA LEU A 374 -9.04 -1.70 -12.70
C LEU A 374 -9.92 -2.78 -12.07
N MET A 375 -10.06 -2.79 -10.75
CA MET A 375 -11.03 -3.62 -10.04
C MET A 375 -11.38 -3.02 -8.68
N GLY A 376 -12.53 -3.39 -8.13
CA GLY A 376 -12.92 -3.08 -6.76
C GLY A 376 -12.67 -4.29 -5.86
N MET A 377 -12.25 -4.06 -4.62
CA MET A 377 -12.07 -5.13 -3.64
C MET A 377 -12.51 -4.70 -2.24
N ALA A 378 -13.01 -5.61 -1.42
CA ALA A 378 -13.41 -5.33 -0.05
C ALA A 378 -13.18 -6.54 0.86
N VAL A 379 -12.98 -6.31 2.16
CA VAL A 379 -12.67 -7.38 3.12
C VAL A 379 -13.48 -7.22 4.41
N HIS A 380 -13.99 -8.32 4.92
CA HIS A 380 -14.63 -8.40 6.23
C HIS A 380 -13.96 -9.42 7.12
N ARG A 381 -13.62 -8.97 8.32
CA ARG A 381 -13.12 -9.84 9.41
C ARG A 381 -11.86 -10.61 9.04
N GLY A 382 -11.23 -10.27 7.92
CA GLY A 382 -10.04 -10.90 7.37
C GLY A 382 -8.97 -9.86 7.08
N TYR A 383 -7.81 -10.38 6.73
CA TYR A 383 -6.67 -9.60 6.30
C TYR A 383 -6.10 -10.28 5.06
N GLY A 384 -5.82 -9.51 4.02
CA GLY A 384 -5.38 -10.08 2.76
C GLY A 384 -4.84 -9.02 1.83
N ASP A 385 -4.11 -9.49 0.83
CA ASP A 385 -3.56 -8.67 -0.24
C ASP A 385 -3.99 -9.24 -1.59
N LEU A 386 -4.25 -8.36 -2.54
CA LEU A 386 -4.31 -8.74 -3.95
C LEU A 386 -2.89 -8.71 -4.51
N GLN A 387 -2.34 -9.88 -4.82
CA GLN A 387 -1.14 -9.98 -5.65
C GLN A 387 -1.53 -9.89 -7.13
N VAL A 388 -1.02 -8.88 -7.82
CA VAL A 388 -1.05 -8.78 -9.28
C VAL A 388 0.33 -9.06 -9.81
N SER A 389 0.48 -10.04 -10.70
CA SER A 389 1.78 -10.34 -11.28
C SER A 389 1.71 -10.47 -12.78
N TRP A 390 2.76 -10.04 -13.47
CA TRP A 390 2.92 -10.36 -14.88
C TRP A 390 4.36 -10.78 -15.20
N GLN A 391 4.49 -11.57 -16.25
CA GLN A 391 5.73 -12.20 -16.65
C GLN A 391 5.79 -12.22 -18.17
N ASP A 392 6.94 -11.83 -18.74
CA ASP A 392 7.17 -11.96 -20.18
C ASP A 392 7.32 -13.45 -20.52
N ILE A 393 6.61 -13.93 -21.54
CA ILE A 393 6.64 -15.36 -21.93
C ILE A 393 8.05 -15.77 -22.37
N ASP A 394 8.78 -14.86 -23.01
CA ASP A 394 10.14 -15.07 -23.48
C ASP A 394 11.20 -14.96 -22.37
N ASP A 395 10.84 -14.42 -21.20
CA ASP A 395 11.71 -14.32 -20.02
C ASP A 395 10.96 -14.76 -18.75
N PRO A 396 10.78 -16.08 -18.57
CA PRO A 396 10.09 -16.60 -17.40
C PRO A 396 10.91 -16.41 -16.10
N GLY A 397 12.16 -15.97 -16.15
CA GLY A 397 12.93 -15.67 -14.94
C GLY A 397 12.49 -14.38 -14.23
N THR A 398 11.81 -13.48 -14.96
CA THR A 398 11.56 -12.11 -14.50
C THR A 398 10.07 -11.82 -14.40
N ALA A 399 9.45 -12.26 -13.29
CA ALA A 399 8.07 -11.90 -12.97
C ALA A 399 8.03 -10.61 -12.15
N THR A 400 7.26 -9.62 -12.62
CA THR A 400 6.90 -8.45 -11.80
C THR A 400 5.72 -8.81 -10.91
N ARG A 401 5.76 -8.41 -9.64
CA ARG A 401 4.70 -8.69 -8.66
C ARG A 401 4.39 -7.42 -7.88
N HIS A 402 3.10 -7.13 -7.77
CA HIS A 402 2.54 -6.02 -7.01
C HIS A 402 1.60 -6.57 -5.96
N PHE A 403 1.63 -6.00 -4.76
CA PHE A 403 0.72 -6.35 -3.69
C PHE A 403 -0.13 -5.13 -3.35
N VAL A 404 -1.44 -5.28 -3.42
CA VAL A 404 -2.40 -4.26 -2.99
C VAL A 404 -3.06 -4.76 -1.72
N LYS A 405 -2.68 -4.16 -0.60
CA LYS A 405 -3.25 -4.49 0.70
C LYS A 405 -4.72 -4.13 0.77
N MET A 406 -5.54 -5.06 1.25
CA MET A 406 -6.96 -4.81 1.46
C MET A 406 -7.18 -4.03 2.75
N ASP A 407 -7.85 -2.89 2.65
CA ASP A 407 -8.18 -2.04 3.79
C ASP A 407 -9.54 -2.46 4.41
N PRO A 408 -9.58 -2.89 5.68
CA PRO A 408 -10.81 -3.29 6.37
C PRO A 408 -11.88 -2.20 6.49
N ALA A 409 -11.56 -0.92 6.21
CA ALA A 409 -12.56 0.14 6.11
C ALA A 409 -13.54 -0.09 4.95
N PHE A 410 -13.16 -0.90 3.96
CA PHE A 410 -13.99 -1.25 2.81
C PHE A 410 -14.79 -2.51 3.06
N SER A 411 -16.08 -2.28 3.28
CA SER A 411 -17.03 -3.30 3.72
C SER A 411 -17.93 -3.84 2.59
N GLY A 412 -17.59 -3.61 1.31
CA GLY A 412 -18.21 -4.26 0.16
C GLY A 412 -19.75 -4.25 0.16
N THR A 413 -20.38 -3.22 0.72
CA THR A 413 -21.85 -3.13 0.77
C THR A 413 -22.40 -2.67 -0.59
N ALA A 414 -23.69 -2.32 -0.66
CA ALA A 414 -24.34 -1.92 -1.89
C ALA A 414 -23.87 -0.55 -2.45
N ALA A 415 -22.83 0.06 -1.89
CA ALA A 415 -22.26 1.29 -2.41
C ALA A 415 -20.86 1.02 -2.97
N LYS A 416 -20.58 1.59 -4.16
CA LYS A 416 -19.25 1.52 -4.77
C LYS A 416 -18.13 2.01 -3.85
N GLY A 417 -18.43 3.02 -3.02
CA GLY A 417 -17.56 3.59 -1.99
C GLY A 417 -17.08 2.59 -0.95
N ASP A 418 -17.78 1.47 -0.80
CA ASP A 418 -17.42 0.42 0.14
C ASP A 418 -16.44 -0.59 -0.47
N TYR A 419 -15.99 -0.36 -1.71
CA TYR A 419 -14.93 -1.13 -2.35
C TYR A 419 -13.68 -0.28 -2.53
N GLN A 420 -12.54 -0.84 -2.14
CA GLN A 420 -11.22 -0.33 -2.44
C GLN A 420 -10.97 -0.42 -3.94
N ALA A 421 -10.65 0.71 -4.58
CA ALA A 421 -10.31 0.70 -5.98
C ALA A 421 -8.85 0.29 -6.17
N VAL A 422 -8.65 -0.78 -6.91
CA VAL A 422 -7.36 -1.19 -7.44
C VAL A 422 -7.24 -0.56 -8.82
N GLN A 423 -6.19 0.23 -8.99
CA GLN A 423 -5.77 0.74 -10.27
C GLN A 423 -4.27 0.45 -10.38
N LEU A 424 -3.84 -0.32 -11.37
CA LEU A 424 -2.43 -0.72 -11.49
C LEU A 424 -1.97 -0.61 -12.94
N ARG A 425 -0.85 0.06 -13.19
CA ARG A 425 -0.31 0.26 -14.53
C ARG A 425 0.57 -0.94 -14.85
N ILE A 426 0.30 -1.54 -16.00
CA ILE A 426 1.09 -2.62 -16.58
C ILE A 426 1.84 -2.00 -17.75
N PRO A 427 3.17 -1.81 -17.67
CA PRO A 427 3.93 -1.17 -18.72
C PRO A 427 3.83 -1.94 -20.04
N ALA A 428 3.96 -1.27 -21.17
CA ALA A 428 4.09 -1.92 -22.46
C ALA A 428 5.27 -2.92 -22.47
N SER A 429 5.13 -3.99 -23.26
CA SER A 429 6.21 -4.94 -23.56
C SER A 429 6.33 -5.15 -25.05
N ASN A 430 7.53 -5.51 -25.48
CA ASN A 430 7.77 -5.99 -26.84
C ASN A 430 7.36 -7.46 -27.01
N GLY A 431 7.29 -8.22 -25.90
CA GLY A 431 6.88 -9.63 -25.87
C GLY A 431 5.45 -9.81 -25.36
N ALA A 432 4.92 -11.02 -25.53
CA ALA A 432 3.66 -11.41 -24.91
C ALA A 432 3.86 -11.58 -23.40
N ARG A 433 2.85 -11.24 -22.61
CA ARG A 433 2.89 -11.36 -21.14
C ARG A 433 1.78 -12.25 -20.62
N ILE A 434 2.03 -12.90 -19.51
CA ILE A 434 1.01 -13.58 -18.72
C ILE A 434 0.70 -12.73 -17.50
N LEU A 435 -0.52 -12.24 -17.37
CA LEU A 435 -1.05 -11.57 -16.17
C LEU A 435 -1.72 -12.60 -15.26
N SER A 436 -1.51 -12.49 -13.95
CA SER A 436 -2.17 -13.32 -12.95
C SER A 436 -2.62 -12.49 -11.77
N LEU A 437 -3.82 -12.80 -11.26
CA LEU A 437 -4.41 -12.18 -10.08
C LEU A 437 -4.55 -13.24 -8.99
N THR A 438 -3.99 -12.98 -7.81
CA THR A 438 -3.99 -13.93 -6.69
C THR A 438 -4.37 -13.20 -5.41
N LEU A 439 -5.39 -13.68 -4.70
CA LEU A 439 -5.66 -13.26 -3.33
C LEU A 439 -4.70 -13.99 -2.38
N CYS A 440 -3.93 -13.23 -1.61
CA CYS A 440 -3.18 -13.70 -0.46
C CYS A 440 -4.01 -13.46 0.80
N VAL A 441 -4.48 -14.53 1.44
CA VAL A 441 -5.21 -14.47 2.71
C VAL A 441 -4.22 -14.71 3.84
N TRP A 442 -4.27 -13.87 4.86
CA TRP A 442 -3.40 -13.94 6.02
C TRP A 442 -4.19 -14.35 7.27
N PRO A 443 -3.56 -15.09 8.20
CA PRO A 443 -4.21 -15.45 9.46
C PRO A 443 -4.45 -14.20 10.30
N VAL A 444 -5.61 -14.15 10.96
CA VAL A 444 -5.95 -13.09 11.92
C VAL A 444 -5.76 -13.65 13.33
N SER A 445 -5.10 -12.88 14.21
CA SER A 445 -4.89 -13.26 15.61
C SER A 445 -5.48 -12.21 16.57
N PRO A 446 -6.39 -12.60 17.48
CA PRO A 446 -6.99 -13.92 17.59
C PRO A 446 -7.90 -14.24 16.38
N ALA A 447 -8.04 -15.53 16.06
CA ALA A 447 -8.92 -15.96 14.98
C ALA A 447 -10.35 -15.47 15.25
N PRO A 448 -11.03 -14.85 14.26
CA PRO A 448 -12.41 -14.41 14.44
C PRO A 448 -13.32 -15.61 14.68
N LYS A 449 -14.51 -15.37 15.25
CA LYS A 449 -15.55 -16.40 15.34
C LYS A 449 -16.29 -16.60 14.02
N ASP A 450 -16.30 -15.56 13.20
CA ASP A 450 -17.03 -15.50 11.94
C ASP A 450 -16.11 -15.75 10.74
N PRO A 451 -16.65 -16.24 9.62
CA PRO A 451 -15.89 -16.43 8.39
C PRO A 451 -15.22 -15.13 7.89
N LEU A 452 -14.05 -15.28 7.29
CA LEU A 452 -13.38 -14.21 6.55
C LEU A 452 -14.10 -14.07 5.21
N VAL A 453 -14.45 -12.86 4.79
CA VAL A 453 -15.14 -12.64 3.51
C VAL A 453 -14.40 -11.59 2.70
N PHE A 454 -14.09 -11.94 1.46
CA PHE A 454 -13.45 -11.05 0.49
C PHE A 454 -14.40 -10.84 -0.68
N PHE A 455 -14.50 -9.61 -1.16
CA PHE A 455 -15.28 -9.28 -2.35
C PHE A 455 -14.36 -8.73 -3.44
N PHE A 456 -14.65 -9.11 -4.69
CA PHE A 456 -13.92 -8.64 -5.86
C PHE A 456 -14.91 -8.29 -6.97
N THR A 457 -14.70 -7.16 -7.63
CA THR A 457 -15.40 -6.87 -8.87
C THR A 457 -14.64 -7.38 -10.08
N ALA A 458 -15.31 -7.52 -11.22
CA ALA A 458 -14.68 -7.98 -12.46
C ALA A 458 -13.47 -7.10 -12.82
N PRO A 459 -12.26 -7.66 -12.95
CA PRO A 459 -11.10 -6.90 -13.36
C PRO A 459 -11.22 -6.48 -14.82
N LEU A 460 -10.83 -5.24 -15.08
CA LEU A 460 -10.84 -4.62 -16.39
C LEU A 460 -9.41 -4.23 -16.77
N LEU A 461 -8.98 -4.59 -17.97
CA LEU A 461 -7.74 -4.12 -18.58
C LEU A 461 -8.06 -3.06 -19.63
N LEU A 462 -7.55 -1.86 -19.42
CA LEU A 462 -7.75 -0.72 -20.31
C LEU A 462 -6.42 -0.16 -20.82
N PRO A 463 -6.35 0.39 -22.04
CA PRO A 463 -5.21 1.22 -22.43
C PRO A 463 -5.02 2.41 -21.48
N THR A 464 -3.78 2.66 -21.04
CA THR A 464 -3.47 3.65 -19.98
C THR A 464 -3.85 5.08 -20.37
N ALA A 465 -3.73 5.45 -21.65
CA ALA A 465 -4.18 6.74 -22.16
C ALA A 465 -5.69 7.01 -21.94
N ARG A 466 -6.47 5.98 -21.62
CA ARG A 466 -7.90 6.07 -21.27
C ARG A 466 -8.13 5.99 -19.77
N ALA A 467 -7.16 5.52 -18.98
CA ALA A 467 -7.30 5.27 -17.54
C ALA A 467 -6.84 6.43 -16.66
N GLU A 468 -6.56 7.61 -17.23
CA GLU A 468 -6.13 8.79 -16.46
C GLU A 468 -7.22 9.38 -15.54
N SER A 469 -8.44 8.85 -15.58
CA SER A 469 -9.42 9.17 -14.55
C SER A 469 -9.05 8.52 -13.23
N PRO A 470 -9.09 9.27 -12.11
CA PRO A 470 -9.04 8.70 -10.78
C PRO A 470 -10.24 7.81 -10.45
N GLU A 471 -11.23 7.65 -11.34
CA GLU A 471 -12.48 6.92 -11.08
C GLU A 471 -12.49 5.44 -11.48
N MET A 472 -13.14 4.61 -10.65
CA MET A 472 -13.52 3.25 -10.98
C MET A 472 -14.56 3.37 -12.07
N PRO A 473 -14.36 2.74 -13.24
CA PRO A 473 -15.33 2.80 -14.30
C PRO A 473 -16.65 2.23 -13.77
N LEU A 474 -17.70 3.04 -13.80
CA LEU A 474 -19.05 2.53 -13.66
C LEU A 474 -19.28 1.57 -14.83
N VAL A 475 -19.29 0.27 -14.56
CA VAL A 475 -19.88 -0.72 -15.46
C VAL A 475 -21.36 -0.76 -15.11
N VAL A 476 -22.25 -0.64 -16.08
CA VAL A 476 -23.71 -0.66 -15.81
C VAL A 476 -24.32 -2.05 -16.05
N THR A 477 -23.64 -2.95 -16.77
CA THR A 477 -24.17 -4.28 -17.10
C THR A 477 -23.10 -5.38 -17.13
N GLN A 478 -23.52 -6.58 -16.71
CA GLN A 478 -22.69 -7.67 -16.19
C GLN A 478 -22.27 -8.75 -17.19
N ALA A 479 -22.76 -8.71 -18.42
CA ALA A 479 -22.37 -9.69 -19.42
C ALA A 479 -21.26 -9.10 -20.28
N VAL A 480 -20.23 -9.90 -20.58
CA VAL A 480 -19.48 -9.72 -21.83
C VAL A 480 -20.56 -9.51 -22.90
N PRO A 481 -20.62 -8.34 -23.56
CA PRO A 481 -21.67 -8.07 -24.52
C PRO A 481 -21.77 -9.25 -25.47
N PRO A 482 -22.97 -9.81 -25.73
CA PRO A 482 -23.10 -10.90 -26.67
C PRO A 482 -22.46 -10.46 -27.98
N SER A 483 -21.46 -11.22 -28.44
CA SER A 483 -20.81 -10.93 -29.71
C SER A 483 -21.83 -11.20 -30.83
N PRO A 484 -22.12 -10.23 -31.72
CA PRO A 484 -21.44 -8.94 -31.88
C PRO A 484 -22.10 -7.80 -31.07
N ALA A 485 -21.29 -6.99 -30.36
CA ALA A 485 -21.75 -5.74 -29.74
C ALA A 485 -21.17 -4.53 -30.44
N LEU A 486 -22.00 -3.49 -30.62
CA LEU A 486 -21.55 -2.25 -31.23
C LEU A 486 -21.04 -1.31 -30.13
N TRP A 487 -19.73 -1.10 -30.10
CA TRP A 487 -19.10 -0.18 -29.18
C TRP A 487 -19.03 1.23 -29.76
N ARG A 488 -19.47 2.20 -28.96
CA ARG A 488 -19.43 3.62 -29.24
C ARG A 488 -18.76 4.37 -28.09
N GLN A 489 -18.23 5.55 -28.37
CA GLN A 489 -17.60 6.41 -27.39
C GLN A 489 -17.99 7.87 -27.58
N THR A 490 -17.98 8.62 -26.49
CA THR A 490 -18.06 10.08 -26.52
C THR A 490 -17.17 10.69 -25.44
N ARG A 491 -16.87 11.98 -25.55
CA ARG A 491 -16.16 12.74 -24.51
C ARG A 491 -17.18 13.54 -23.71
N ILE A 492 -17.15 13.38 -22.40
CA ILE A 492 -17.92 14.19 -21.47
C ILE A 492 -17.19 15.52 -21.30
N PRO A 493 -17.87 16.67 -21.51
CA PRO A 493 -17.29 17.97 -21.23
C PRO A 493 -16.76 18.05 -19.79
N PRO A 494 -15.54 18.57 -19.56
CA PRO A 494 -15.06 18.85 -18.22
C PRO A 494 -16.04 19.80 -17.51
N GLY A 495 -16.43 19.51 -16.27
CA GLY A 495 -17.40 20.33 -15.54
C GLY A 495 -18.86 19.88 -15.67
N ALA A 496 -19.14 18.81 -16.44
CA ALA A 496 -20.51 18.36 -16.65
C ALA A 496 -21.19 17.97 -15.33
N SER A 497 -22.27 18.67 -14.99
CA SER A 497 -23.01 18.48 -13.74
C SER A 497 -24.09 17.41 -13.81
N ALA A 498 -24.44 16.98 -15.01
CA ALA A 498 -25.36 15.89 -15.25
C ALA A 498 -24.94 15.18 -16.54
N VAL A 499 -24.91 13.85 -16.52
CA VAL A 499 -24.79 13.05 -17.74
C VAL A 499 -25.93 12.04 -17.76
N ASP A 500 -26.67 12.02 -18.85
CA ASP A 500 -27.79 11.13 -19.12
C ASP A 500 -27.49 10.23 -20.32
N LEU A 501 -27.91 8.98 -20.22
CA LEU A 501 -28.15 8.15 -21.40
C LEU A 501 -29.54 8.51 -21.92
N VAL A 502 -29.61 8.88 -23.19
CA VAL A 502 -30.86 9.26 -23.85
C VAL A 502 -31.22 8.22 -24.90
N THR A 503 -32.45 7.71 -24.86
CA THR A 503 -33.01 6.93 -25.97
C THR A 503 -34.51 7.15 -26.10
N GLY A 504 -34.97 7.43 -27.32
CA GLY A 504 -36.38 7.72 -27.58
C GLY A 504 -36.95 8.88 -26.74
N GLY A 505 -36.12 9.84 -26.33
CA GLY A 505 -36.50 10.96 -25.45
C GLY A 505 -36.55 10.61 -23.96
N ILE A 506 -36.13 9.41 -23.56
CA ILE A 506 -36.06 8.98 -22.15
C ILE A 506 -34.64 9.22 -21.65
N HIS A 507 -34.51 9.86 -20.49
CA HIS A 507 -33.24 10.17 -19.84
C HIS A 507 -33.00 9.20 -18.68
N LEU A 508 -31.92 8.45 -18.74
CA LEU A 508 -31.40 7.67 -17.62
C LEU A 508 -30.17 8.37 -17.04
N PRO A 509 -30.25 8.88 -15.79
CA PRO A 509 -29.11 9.51 -15.15
C PRO A 509 -27.96 8.54 -14.97
N LEU A 510 -26.84 8.86 -15.61
CA LEU A 510 -25.54 8.19 -15.47
C LEU A 510 -24.66 8.90 -14.44
N LEU A 511 -24.73 10.24 -14.41
CA LEU A 511 -23.91 11.10 -13.57
C LEU A 511 -24.70 12.34 -13.14
N ARG A 512 -24.50 12.80 -11.90
CA ARG A 512 -24.98 14.08 -11.38
C ARG A 512 -23.93 14.68 -10.45
N ALA A 513 -23.18 15.69 -10.89
CA ALA A 513 -22.37 16.54 -10.03
C ALA A 513 -23.27 17.54 -9.27
N GLY A 514 -22.94 17.82 -8.01
CA GLY A 514 -23.60 18.89 -7.25
C GLY A 514 -24.59 18.48 -6.16
N ALA A 515 -24.77 17.19 -5.85
CA ALA A 515 -25.53 16.81 -4.65
C ALA A 515 -24.72 16.95 -3.33
N SER A 516 -23.41 17.20 -3.41
CA SER A 516 -22.53 17.12 -2.24
C SER A 516 -22.48 18.38 -1.39
N GLY A 517 -22.65 19.56 -1.99
CA GLY A 517 -22.41 20.84 -1.31
C GLY A 517 -20.98 21.01 -0.79
N ALA A 518 -19.99 20.35 -1.41
CA ALA A 518 -18.60 20.36 -0.94
C ALA A 518 -17.97 21.76 -1.01
N ARG A 519 -17.32 22.17 0.08
CA ARG A 519 -16.66 23.48 0.26
C ARG A 519 -15.20 23.30 0.67
N LEU A 520 -14.34 24.23 0.28
CA LEU A 520 -12.94 24.34 0.71
C LEU A 520 -12.69 25.79 1.08
N HIS A 521 -12.38 26.04 2.34
CA HIS A 521 -12.08 27.36 2.88
C HIS A 521 -10.62 27.38 3.31
N PRO A 522 -9.80 28.33 2.83
CA PRO A 522 -8.47 28.54 3.42
C PRO A 522 -8.62 29.01 4.87
N LEU A 523 -7.73 28.56 5.74
CA LEU A 523 -7.61 29.05 7.12
C LEU A 523 -6.50 30.11 7.21
N ASP A 524 -6.44 30.86 8.31
CA ASP A 524 -5.49 31.97 8.50
C ASP A 524 -4.00 31.54 8.43
N GLU A 525 -3.73 30.26 8.66
CA GLU A 525 -2.38 29.69 8.55
C GLU A 525 -2.08 29.21 7.12
N PRO A 526 -0.95 29.63 6.50
CA PRO A 526 -0.56 29.17 5.17
C PRO A 526 -0.52 27.64 5.06
N GLY A 527 -1.13 27.10 4.00
CA GLY A 527 -1.21 25.65 3.77
C GLY A 527 -2.25 24.93 4.63
N ARG A 528 -3.07 25.65 5.40
CA ARG A 528 -4.21 25.06 6.11
C ARG A 528 -5.52 25.37 5.39
N PHE A 529 -6.33 24.34 5.25
CA PHE A 529 -7.65 24.42 4.64
C PHE A 529 -8.66 23.72 5.53
N GLU A 530 -9.91 24.14 5.43
CA GLU A 530 -11.06 23.48 6.00
C GLU A 530 -11.98 23.05 4.86
N ALA A 531 -12.24 21.75 4.77
CA ALA A 531 -13.09 21.20 3.74
C ALA A 531 -14.39 20.67 4.36
N THR A 532 -15.55 21.03 3.82
CA THR A 532 -16.88 20.61 4.28
C THR A 532 -17.70 20.06 3.13
N ALA A 533 -18.85 19.44 3.40
CA ALA A 533 -19.87 19.09 2.41
C ALA A 533 -21.24 19.06 3.08
N ASP A 534 -22.33 19.35 2.36
CA ASP A 534 -23.69 19.32 2.92
C ASP A 534 -24.12 17.88 3.26
N HIS A 535 -23.51 16.89 2.60
CA HIS A 535 -23.66 15.46 2.88
C HIS A 535 -22.30 14.75 2.83
N PRO A 536 -22.12 13.62 3.54
CA PRO A 536 -20.93 12.79 3.43
C PRO A 536 -20.57 12.50 1.96
N THR A 537 -19.52 13.15 1.47
CA THR A 537 -19.13 13.12 0.06
C THR A 537 -17.62 12.98 -0.07
N PRO A 538 -17.16 12.03 -0.88
CA PRO A 538 -15.76 12.00 -1.28
C PRO A 538 -15.42 13.15 -2.23
N ALA A 539 -14.27 13.78 -2.01
CA ALA A 539 -13.66 14.77 -2.87
C ALA A 539 -12.19 14.43 -3.12
N LEU A 540 -11.62 14.92 -4.20
CA LEU A 540 -10.21 14.78 -4.54
C LEU A 540 -9.53 16.13 -4.46
N LEU A 541 -8.66 16.31 -3.48
CA LEU A 541 -7.72 17.42 -3.48
C LEU A 541 -6.69 17.22 -4.60
N THR A 542 -6.51 18.27 -5.39
CA THR A 542 -5.51 18.40 -6.44
C THR A 542 -4.63 19.61 -6.15
N LEU A 543 -3.35 19.51 -6.49
CA LEU A 543 -2.37 20.59 -6.47
C LEU A 543 -1.84 20.79 -7.89
N ASP A 544 -2.02 21.97 -8.46
CA ASP A 544 -1.67 22.29 -9.85
C ASP A 544 -2.28 21.30 -10.86
N GLY A 545 -3.53 20.91 -10.63
CA GLY A 545 -4.26 19.93 -11.43
C GLY A 545 -3.81 18.48 -11.24
N ARG A 546 -2.82 18.22 -10.37
CA ARG A 546 -2.36 16.87 -10.04
C ARG A 546 -3.10 16.34 -8.81
N PRO A 547 -3.71 15.16 -8.87
CA PRO A 547 -4.29 14.49 -7.70
C PRO A 547 -3.26 14.35 -6.56
N THR A 548 -3.59 14.81 -5.36
CA THR A 548 -2.68 14.69 -4.21
C THR A 548 -3.28 13.92 -3.05
N ARG A 549 -4.55 14.17 -2.72
CA ARG A 549 -5.19 13.55 -1.55
C ARG A 549 -6.69 13.42 -1.75
N ARG A 550 -7.29 12.27 -1.46
CA ARG A 550 -8.77 12.18 -1.38
C ARG A 550 -9.24 12.54 0.03
N LEU A 551 -10.38 13.20 0.13
CA LEU A 551 -11.01 13.68 1.36
C LEU A 551 -12.40 13.08 1.48
N TRP A 552 -12.77 12.64 2.68
CA TRP A 552 -14.17 12.40 3.02
C TRP A 552 -14.70 13.67 3.69
N LEU A 553 -15.56 14.39 2.97
CA LEU A 553 -16.15 15.63 3.45
C LEU A 553 -17.52 15.34 4.03
N SER A 554 -17.88 16.04 5.08
CA SER A 554 -19.20 15.95 5.71
C SER A 554 -19.63 17.35 6.17
N PRO A 555 -20.82 17.49 6.76
CA PRO A 555 -21.19 18.76 7.39
C PRO A 555 -20.20 19.17 8.47
N ALA A 556 -19.53 18.20 9.11
CA ALA A 556 -18.43 18.47 10.00
C ALA A 556 -17.15 18.79 9.19
N PRO A 557 -16.44 19.88 9.55
CA PRO A 557 -15.25 20.32 8.84
C PRO A 557 -14.06 19.37 8.99
N THR A 558 -13.43 19.06 7.86
CA THR A 558 -12.17 18.32 7.76
C THR A 558 -11.04 19.30 7.58
N ARG A 559 -10.16 19.43 8.58
CA ARG A 559 -8.98 20.30 8.50
C ARG A 559 -7.84 19.59 7.77
N LEU A 560 -7.31 20.26 6.77
CA LEU A 560 -6.22 19.80 5.94
C LEU A 560 -4.99 20.63 6.25
N HIS A 561 -3.86 19.95 6.41
CA HIS A 561 -2.55 20.59 6.47
C HIS A 561 -1.74 20.09 5.28
N LEU A 562 -1.41 21.03 4.40
CA LEU A 562 -0.66 20.83 3.17
C LEU A 562 0.75 21.36 3.42
N PRO A 563 1.76 20.49 3.60
CA PRO A 563 3.12 20.92 3.93
C PRO A 563 3.68 21.82 2.82
N ARG A 564 4.35 22.92 3.20
CA ARG A 564 4.84 24.02 2.34
C ARG A 564 4.98 23.68 0.85
N PHE A 565 4.03 24.17 0.06
CA PHE A 565 4.11 24.20 -1.40
C PHE A 565 4.65 25.56 -1.87
N PRO A 566 5.25 25.65 -3.07
CA PRO A 566 5.66 26.92 -3.65
C PRO A 566 4.50 27.93 -3.67
N ASN A 567 4.80 29.22 -3.46
CA ASN A 567 3.81 30.27 -3.62
C ASN A 567 3.19 30.18 -5.03
N GLY A 568 1.86 30.09 -5.11
CA GLY A 568 1.12 29.99 -6.37
C GLY A 568 0.68 28.57 -6.77
N THR A 569 0.93 27.54 -5.95
CA THR A 569 0.33 26.21 -6.18
C THR A 569 -1.20 26.29 -6.11
N GLY A 570 -1.86 26.01 -7.23
CA GLY A 570 -3.32 25.99 -7.31
C GLY A 570 -3.89 24.80 -6.55
N VAL A 571 -4.64 25.06 -5.48
CA VAL A 571 -5.31 24.01 -4.71
C VAL A 571 -6.74 23.88 -5.21
N ALA A 572 -7.15 22.68 -5.59
CA ALA A 572 -8.53 22.46 -6.01
C ALA A 572 -9.11 21.21 -5.37
N LEU A 573 -10.38 21.27 -4.97
CA LEU A 573 -11.16 20.06 -4.77
C LEU A 573 -11.85 19.71 -6.06
N CYS A 574 -11.68 18.47 -6.51
CA CYS A 574 -12.42 17.88 -7.60
C CYS A 574 -13.44 16.87 -7.05
N ASP A 575 -14.58 16.75 -7.71
CA ASP A 575 -15.49 15.64 -7.44
C ASP A 575 -15.08 14.41 -8.25
N VAL A 576 -15.91 13.39 -8.15
CA VAL A 576 -15.84 12.15 -8.92
C VAL A 576 -15.58 12.38 -10.41
N THR A 577 -16.27 13.32 -11.02
CA THR A 577 -16.23 13.54 -12.47
C THR A 577 -14.91 14.16 -12.95
N GLY A 578 -14.01 14.51 -12.01
CA GLY A 578 -12.84 15.33 -12.26
C GLY A 578 -13.17 16.83 -12.36
N SER A 579 -14.42 17.21 -12.12
CA SER A 579 -14.85 18.60 -12.11
C SER A 579 -14.30 19.29 -10.88
N VAL A 580 -13.62 20.42 -11.07
CA VAL A 580 -13.16 21.27 -9.97
C VAL A 580 -14.39 21.84 -9.27
N VAL A 581 -14.66 21.34 -8.08
CA VAL A 581 -15.72 21.80 -7.18
C VAL A 581 -15.36 23.20 -6.68
N LEU A 582 -14.09 23.44 -6.30
CA LEU A 582 -13.59 24.72 -5.80
C LEU A 582 -12.09 24.90 -6.03
N ARG A 583 -11.64 26.15 -6.19
CA ARG A 583 -10.22 26.56 -6.21
C ARG A 583 -9.89 27.41 -4.98
N GLY A 584 -8.91 26.98 -4.18
CA GLY A 584 -8.22 27.81 -3.20
C GLY A 584 -7.05 28.52 -3.90
N GLY A 585 -7.02 29.85 -3.81
CA GLY A 585 -5.98 30.70 -4.39
C GLY A 585 -4.71 30.77 -3.57
#